data_AF-A0AA87IM73-F1
#
_entry.id   AF-A0AA87IM73-F1
#
_cell.length_a   1.000
_cell.length_b   1.000
_cell.length_c   1.000
_cell.angle_alpha   90.00
_cell.angle_beta   90.00
_cell.angle_gamma   90.00
#
_symmetry.space_group_name_H-M   'P 1'
#
loop_
_entity.id
_entity.type
_entity.pdbx_description
1 polymer ?
#
loop_
_entity_poly.entity_id
_entity_poly.type
_entity_poly.pdbx_seq_one_letter_code
_entity_poly.pdbx_strand_id
1 'polypeptide(L)'
;MSNTYAPYFTENAYETFSNTDAFIYSYSDQEYKLNTSEIEITQNEIEKTLYTSTFQVMYENESGETETFDFKGEAIVPVEGKIGKIQFNDQERLLEKIRE
;
A
#
# COMPACT_ATOMS: atom_id res chain seq x y z
N MET A 1 14.93 -1.60 -3.58
CA MET A 1 13.58 -1.01 -3.74
C MET A 1 13.20 -0.81 -5.20
N SER A 2 14.00 -0.10 -6.01
CA SER A 2 13.70 0.06 -7.46
C SER A 2 13.51 -1.26 -8.21
N ASN A 3 14.45 -2.20 -8.08
CA ASN A 3 14.33 -3.52 -8.72
C ASN A 3 13.11 -4.34 -8.28
N THR A 4 12.50 -4.01 -7.14
CA THR A 4 11.34 -4.71 -6.59
C THR A 4 10.04 -4.12 -7.13
N TYR A 5 9.90 -2.80 -7.14
CA TYR A 5 8.64 -2.13 -7.46
C TYR A 5 8.58 -1.57 -8.89
N ALA A 6 9.68 -1.01 -9.41
CA ALA A 6 9.70 -0.36 -10.72
C ALA A 6 9.17 -1.23 -11.89
N PRO A 7 9.39 -2.56 -11.92
CA PRO A 7 8.82 -3.41 -12.97
C PRO A 7 7.29 -3.41 -13.05
N TYR A 8 6.58 -3.02 -12.00
CA TYR A 8 5.12 -3.03 -11.94
C TYR A 8 4.48 -1.68 -12.25
N PHE A 9 5.26 -0.62 -12.43
CA PHE A 9 4.76 0.73 -12.69
C PHE A 9 5.11 1.20 -14.10
N THR A 10 4.34 2.16 -14.63
CA THR A 10 4.81 2.98 -15.75
C THR A 10 5.96 3.86 -15.27
N GLU A 11 6.83 4.31 -16.18
CA GLU A 11 8.05 5.06 -15.83
C GLU A 11 7.76 6.27 -14.93
N ASN A 12 6.82 7.13 -15.34
CA ASN A 12 6.42 8.31 -14.58
C ASN A 12 5.69 7.97 -13.26
N ALA A 13 4.94 6.87 -13.24
CA ALA A 13 4.20 6.45 -12.05
C ALA A 13 5.14 5.89 -10.97
N TYR A 14 6.20 5.21 -11.37
CA TYR A 14 7.21 4.73 -10.42
C TYR A 14 7.90 5.90 -9.73
N GLU A 15 8.32 6.93 -10.48
CA GLU A 15 8.92 8.13 -9.88
C GLU A 15 7.98 8.76 -8.85
N THR A 16 6.70 8.93 -9.21
CA THR A 16 5.68 9.45 -8.29
C THR A 16 5.54 8.57 -7.05
N PHE A 17 5.34 7.26 -7.21
CA PHE A 17 5.20 6.29 -6.11
C PHE A 17 6.46 6.24 -5.21
N SER A 18 7.65 6.34 -5.80
CA SER A 18 8.90 6.30 -5.05
C SER A 18 9.14 7.57 -4.23
N ASN A 19 8.53 8.68 -4.63
CA ASN A 19 8.62 9.98 -3.96
C ASN A 19 7.44 10.25 -3.00
N THR A 20 6.44 9.37 -2.93
CA THR A 20 5.29 9.50 -2.01
C THR A 20 5.53 8.78 -0.68
N ASP A 21 4.52 8.84 0.20
CA ASP A 21 4.40 8.14 1.47
C ASP A 21 4.45 6.59 1.37
N ALA A 22 4.83 6.01 0.23
CA ALA A 22 5.02 4.56 0.08
C ALA A 22 5.98 3.96 1.13
N PHE A 23 6.85 4.79 1.69
CA PHE A 23 7.83 4.42 2.71
C PHE A 23 7.60 5.14 4.05
N ILE A 24 6.45 5.77 4.26
CA ILE A 24 6.21 6.57 5.47
C ILE A 24 6.39 5.76 6.76
N TYR A 25 6.06 4.47 6.72
CA TYR A 25 6.23 3.54 7.82
C TYR A 25 7.71 3.30 8.13
N SER A 26 8.57 3.29 7.12
CA SER A 26 10.02 3.06 7.26
C SER A 26 10.77 4.18 7.98
N TYR A 27 10.12 5.31 8.31
CA TYR A 27 10.74 6.42 9.05
C TYR A 27 10.55 6.35 10.57
N SER A 28 9.84 5.34 11.10
CA SER A 28 9.73 5.19 12.57
C SER A 28 11.03 4.63 13.16
N ASP A 29 11.40 5.13 14.33
CA ASP A 29 12.55 4.65 15.12
C ASP A 29 12.19 3.42 16.00
N GLN A 30 10.91 3.04 16.06
CA GLN A 30 10.44 1.87 16.81
C GLN A 30 10.60 0.57 16.00
N GLU A 31 10.91 -0.54 16.65
CA GLU A 31 10.84 -1.86 16.02
C GLU A 31 9.37 -2.34 15.99
N TYR A 32 8.91 -2.75 14.81
CA TYR A 32 7.59 -3.36 14.66
C TYR A 32 7.56 -4.21 13.39
N LYS A 33 6.52 -5.04 13.25
CA LYS A 33 6.27 -5.83 12.04
C LYS A 33 4.93 -5.47 11.46
N LEU A 34 4.87 -5.48 10.13
CA LEU A 34 3.64 -5.37 9.36
C LEU A 34 3.47 -6.64 8.54
N ASN A 35 2.28 -7.23 8.60
CA ASN A 35 1.90 -8.36 7.76
C ASN A 35 0.58 -8.05 7.06
N THR A 36 0.52 -8.29 5.76
CA THR A 36 -0.70 -8.09 4.97
C THR A 36 -1.46 -9.40 4.81
N SER A 37 -2.79 -9.34 4.87
CA SER A 37 -3.68 -10.48 4.69
C SER A 37 -5.01 -10.05 4.06
N GLU A 38 -5.86 -11.03 3.73
CA GLU A 38 -7.21 -10.79 3.20
C GLU A 38 -7.25 -9.85 1.98
N ILE A 39 -6.27 -9.99 1.08
CA ILE A 39 -6.14 -9.13 -0.09
C ILE A 39 -7.20 -9.54 -1.13
N GLU A 40 -8.15 -8.64 -1.37
CA GLU A 40 -9.12 -8.74 -2.44
C GLU A 40 -8.90 -7.62 -3.45
N ILE A 41 -8.95 -7.94 -4.74
CA ILE A 41 -8.76 -6.98 -5.83
C ILE A 41 -9.92 -7.17 -6.81
N THR A 42 -10.65 -6.09 -7.07
CA THR A 42 -11.79 -6.07 -7.98
C THR A 42 -11.51 -5.12 -9.14
N GLN A 43 -11.55 -5.63 -10.36
CA GLN A 43 -11.53 -4.80 -11.56
C GLN A 43 -12.92 -4.18 -11.77
N ASN A 44 -12.97 -2.89 -12.13
CA ASN A 44 -14.22 -2.26 -12.50
C ASN A 44 -14.81 -2.89 -13.79
N GLU A 45 -16.13 -3.06 -13.82
CA GLU A 45 -16.81 -3.71 -14.95
C GLU A 45 -16.81 -2.86 -16.22
N ILE A 46 -16.88 -1.54 -16.07
CA ILE A 46 -17.00 -0.56 -17.15
C ILE A 46 -15.61 -0.04 -17.54
N GLU A 47 -14.87 0.50 -16.57
CA GLU A 47 -13.54 1.06 -16.78
C GLU A 47 -12.47 0.00 -16.47
N LYS A 48 -12.08 -0.79 -17.47
CA LYS A 48 -11.17 -1.92 -17.28
C LYS A 48 -9.76 -1.55 -16.79
N THR A 49 -9.40 -0.27 -16.86
CA THR A 49 -8.15 0.23 -16.29
C THR A 49 -8.23 0.49 -14.79
N LEU A 50 -9.43 0.55 -14.20
CA LEU A 50 -9.65 0.86 -12.79
C LEU A 50 -9.80 -0.40 -11.94
N TYR A 51 -9.09 -0.42 -10.82
CA TYR A 51 -9.12 -1.50 -9.84
C TYR A 51 -9.33 -0.91 -8.44
N THR A 52 -10.16 -1.57 -7.65
CA THR A 52 -10.28 -1.35 -6.21
C THR A 52 -9.70 -2.55 -5.48
N SER A 53 -9.20 -2.31 -4.27
CA SER A 53 -8.64 -3.35 -3.42
C SER A 53 -9.00 -3.12 -1.97
N THR A 54 -9.16 -4.21 -1.24
CA THR A 54 -9.28 -4.24 0.22
C THR A 54 -8.26 -5.21 0.76
N PHE A 55 -7.65 -4.88 1.88
CA PHE A 55 -6.71 -5.77 2.56
C PHE A 55 -6.61 -5.39 4.03
N GLN A 56 -6.16 -6.33 4.85
CA GLN A 56 -5.86 -6.10 6.25
C GLN A 56 -4.36 -6.00 6.47
N VAL A 57 -3.95 -5.09 7.35
CA VAL A 57 -2.58 -4.98 7.84
C VAL A 57 -2.57 -5.28 9.34
N MET A 58 -1.90 -6.38 9.71
CA MET A 58 -1.59 -6.69 11.09
C MET A 58 -0.29 -5.98 11.48
N TYR A 59 -0.38 -5.11 12.47
CA TYR A 59 0.73 -4.48 13.16
C TYR A 59 1.10 -5.29 14.40
N GLU A 60 2.39 -5.52 14.63
CA GLU A 60 2.94 -6.14 15.85
C GLU A 60 4.05 -5.24 16.40
N ASN A 61 3.89 -4.73 17.63
CA ASN A 61 4.89 -3.88 18.28
C ASN A 61 6.05 -4.69 18.90
N GLU A 62 7.04 -4.01 19.47
CA GLU A 62 8.20 -4.64 20.14
C GLU A 62 7.82 -5.63 21.25
N SER A 63 6.71 -5.39 21.93
CA SER A 63 6.20 -6.24 23.01
C SER A 63 5.42 -7.46 22.50
N GLY A 64 5.24 -7.58 21.18
CA GLY A 64 4.45 -8.64 20.55
C GLY A 64 2.94 -8.42 20.61
N GLU A 65 2.49 -7.23 21.00
CA GLU A 65 1.06 -6.89 20.95
C GLU A 65 0.66 -6.61 19.51
N THR A 66 -0.48 -7.16 19.10
CA THR A 66 -0.96 -7.08 17.72
C THR A 66 -2.26 -6.31 17.58
N GLU A 67 -2.36 -5.51 16.54
CA GLU A 67 -3.60 -4.82 16.13
C GLU A 67 -3.79 -4.95 14.62
N THR A 68 -5.03 -5.06 14.15
CA THR A 68 -5.34 -5.20 12.71
C THR A 68 -6.09 -3.98 12.20
N PHE A 69 -5.69 -3.53 11.02
CA PHE A 69 -6.22 -2.34 10.36
C PHE A 69 -6.73 -2.70 8.96
N ASP A 70 -7.95 -2.29 8.65
CA ASP A 70 -8.52 -2.44 7.31
C ASP A 70 -8.06 -1.30 6.40
N PHE A 71 -7.62 -1.67 5.19
CA PHE A 71 -7.18 -0.73 4.17
C PHE A 71 -8.04 -0.85 2.92
N LYS A 72 -8.18 0.28 2.24
CA LYS A 72 -8.78 0.36 0.91
C LYS A 72 -7.78 0.98 -0.04
N GLY A 73 -7.60 0.38 -1.20
CA GLY A 73 -6.72 0.89 -2.24
C GLY A 73 -7.43 1.04 -3.57
N GLU A 74 -6.96 1.98 -4.36
CA GLU A 74 -7.40 2.16 -5.74
C GLU A 74 -6.18 2.23 -6.65
N ALA A 75 -6.27 1.59 -7.81
CA ALA A 75 -5.21 1.61 -8.82
C ALA A 75 -5.77 1.85 -10.22
N ILE A 76 -5.02 2.60 -11.02
CA ILE A 76 -5.25 2.75 -12.46
C ILE A 76 -4.11 2.04 -13.18
N VAL A 77 -4.47 1.07 -14.02
CA VAL A 77 -3.56 0.21 -14.80
C VAL A 77 -3.81 0.49 -16.30
N PRO A 78 -3.23 1.58 -16.84
CA PRO A 78 -3.50 2.02 -18.22
C PRO A 78 -2.81 1.15 -19.28
N VAL A 79 -1.76 0.42 -18.89
CA VAL A 79 -1.04 -0.54 -19.72
C VAL A 79 -1.04 -1.87 -19.00
N GLU A 80 -1.27 -2.96 -19.72
CA GLU A 80 -1.33 -4.31 -19.14
C GLU A 80 -0.11 -4.59 -18.26
N GLY A 81 -0.36 -4.94 -16.99
CA GLY A 81 0.68 -5.22 -16.00
C GLY A 81 1.47 -4.01 -15.49
N LYS A 82 1.08 -2.78 -15.84
CA LYS A 82 1.77 -1.55 -15.43
C LYS A 82 0.82 -0.56 -14.74
N ILE A 83 1.06 -0.33 -13.46
CA ILE A 83 0.35 0.62 -12.61
C ILE A 83 0.74 2.05 -13.03
N GLY A 84 -0.25 2.84 -13.43
CA GLY A 84 -0.09 4.27 -13.74
C GLY A 84 -0.40 5.17 -12.54
N LYS A 85 -1.20 4.69 -11.59
CA LYS A 85 -1.47 5.36 -10.30
C LYS A 85 -1.90 4.31 -9.28
N ILE A 86 -1.47 4.47 -8.02
CA ILE A 86 -2.00 3.72 -6.89
C ILE A 86 -2.17 4.67 -5.69
N GLN A 87 -3.21 4.46 -4.91
CA GLN A 87 -3.48 5.21 -3.68
C GLN A 87 -4.07 4.29 -2.63
N PHE A 88 -3.74 4.53 -1.37
CA PHE A 88 -4.29 3.81 -0.22
C PHE A 88 -4.96 4.80 0.70
N ASN A 89 -6.16 4.46 1.16
CA ASN A 89 -6.93 5.23 2.12
C ASN A 89 -6.73 4.64 3.53
N ASP A 90 -7.11 5.40 4.54
CA ASP A 90 -7.13 4.99 5.96
C ASP A 90 -5.74 4.68 6.58
N GLN A 91 -4.66 5.12 5.93
CA GLN A 91 -3.28 4.94 6.39
C GLN A 91 -2.98 5.66 7.72
N GLU A 92 -3.69 6.75 8.01
CA GLU A 92 -3.47 7.63 9.17
C GLU A 92 -3.58 6.87 10.50
N ARG A 93 -4.53 5.94 10.62
CA ARG A 93 -4.75 5.20 11.88
C ARG A 93 -3.56 4.32 12.25
N LEU A 94 -2.99 3.62 11.27
CA LEU A 94 -1.77 2.82 11.49
C LEU A 94 -0.57 3.74 11.77
N LEU A 95 -0.50 4.90 11.12
CA LEU A 95 0.57 5.87 11.36
C LEU A 95 0.53 6.47 12.76
N GLU A 96 -0.67 6.80 13.25
CA GLU A 96 -0.87 7.21 14.64
C GLU A 96 -0.42 6.10 15.57
N LYS A 97 -0.81 4.84 15.31
CA LYS A 97 -0.44 3.70 16.14
C LYS A 97 1.07 3.48 16.24
N ILE A 98 1.80 3.65 15.14
CA ILE A 98 3.26 3.49 15.08
C ILE A 98 3.99 4.66 15.80
N ARG A 99 3.32 5.79 16.01
CA ARG A 99 3.89 6.97 16.68
C ARG A 99 3.59 7.02 18.18
N GLU A 100 2.69 6.17 18.68
CA GLU A 100 2.39 6.01 20.12
C GLU A 100 3.60 5.46 20.88
#